data_AF-A0A7V8YG93-F1
#
_entry.id   AF-A0A7V8YG93-F1
#
_cell.length_a   1.000
_cell.length_b   1.000
_cell.length_c   1.000
_cell.angle_alpha   90.00
_cell.angle_beta   90.00
_cell.angle_gamma   90.00
#
_symmetry.space_group_name_H-M   'P 1'
#
loop_
_entity.id
_entity.type
_entity.pdbx_description
1 polymer ?
#
loop_
_entity_poly.entity_id
_entity_poly.type
_entity_poly.pdbx_seq_one_letter_code
_entity_poly.pdbx_strand_id
1 'polypeptide(L)'
;APYCWTEIDLGRSDSYGYRSLSGGIDGEQTLRPTHQPTPTKLLAMERFAQEAAGYVVRRDLAPGAEPLLLTTVTAETVDEAAIRAEIAALHLRILGVVVTSDSLEVGEMYGLFTASAARGDTTAAWKLVISSLLRDPRILFY
;
A
#
# COMPACT_ATOMS: atom_id res chain seq x y z
N ALA A 1 -22.86 -22.52 17.74
CA ALA A 1 -21.92 -21.90 18.70
C ALA A 1 -21.37 -20.64 18.06
N PRO A 2 -21.20 -19.51 18.77
CA PRO A 2 -20.50 -18.37 18.20
C PRO A 2 -19.05 -18.81 17.95
N TYR A 3 -18.63 -18.83 16.69
CA TYR A 3 -17.24 -19.09 16.34
C TYR A 3 -16.42 -17.90 16.83
N CYS A 4 -15.58 -18.12 17.85
CA CYS A 4 -14.51 -17.18 18.17
C CYS A 4 -13.42 -17.37 17.12
N TRP A 5 -13.39 -16.47 16.14
CA TRP A 5 -12.39 -16.50 15.08
C TRP A 5 -11.03 -16.08 15.67
N THR A 6 -10.02 -16.93 15.51
CA THR A 6 -8.62 -16.54 15.67
C THR A 6 -8.25 -15.50 14.60
N GLU A 7 -7.02 -14.98 14.57
CA GLU A 7 -6.58 -14.14 13.44
C GLU A 7 -6.81 -14.86 12.10
N ILE A 8 -7.52 -14.20 11.18
CA ILE A 8 -7.79 -14.69 9.83
C ILE A 8 -6.99 -13.85 8.84
N ASP A 9 -6.20 -14.50 8.00
CA ASP A 9 -5.58 -13.88 6.84
C ASP A 9 -6.63 -13.65 5.74
N LEU A 10 -7.14 -12.41 5.66
CA LEU A 10 -8.14 -12.00 4.68
C LEU A 10 -7.65 -12.13 3.23
N GLY A 11 -6.34 -12.17 2.98
CA GLY A 11 -5.78 -12.34 1.64
C GLY A 11 -5.75 -13.79 1.16
N ARG A 12 -5.80 -14.77 2.09
CA ARG A 12 -5.66 -16.19 1.77
C ARG A 12 -6.92 -17.02 1.98
N SER A 13 -7.76 -16.62 2.92
CA SER A 13 -8.99 -17.31 3.26
C SER A 13 -9.97 -17.33 2.08
N ASP A 14 -10.43 -18.52 1.69
CA ASP A 14 -11.45 -18.75 0.67
C ASP A 14 -12.87 -18.55 1.20
N SER A 15 -13.05 -18.76 2.51
CA SER A 15 -14.35 -18.66 3.18
C SER A 15 -14.72 -17.20 3.55
N TYR A 16 -13.72 -16.34 3.76
CA TYR A 16 -13.88 -14.95 4.20
C TYR A 16 -12.73 -14.07 3.71
N GLY A 17 -13.01 -12.83 3.26
CA GLY A 17 -11.99 -11.81 3.01
C GLY A 17 -11.78 -11.43 1.55
N TYR A 18 -10.61 -10.84 1.26
CA TYR A 18 -10.30 -10.23 -0.03
C TYR A 18 -10.13 -11.25 -1.15
N ARG A 19 -9.80 -12.52 -0.88
CA ARG A 19 -9.60 -13.54 -1.93
C ARG A 19 -10.86 -13.75 -2.77
N SER A 20 -12.02 -14.00 -2.14
CA SER A 20 -13.30 -14.13 -2.86
C SER A 20 -13.68 -12.81 -3.57
N LEU A 21 -13.54 -11.68 -2.87
CA LEU A 21 -13.85 -10.35 -3.42
C LEU A 21 -12.96 -9.94 -4.62
N SER A 22 -11.73 -10.46 -4.70
CA SER A 22 -10.77 -10.23 -5.77
C SER A 22 -10.88 -11.21 -6.94
N GLY A 23 -11.92 -12.06 -6.95
CA GLY A 23 -12.19 -13.02 -8.01
C GLY A 23 -11.63 -14.43 -7.75
N GLY A 24 -11.27 -14.74 -6.51
CA GLY A 24 -10.88 -16.09 -6.09
C GLY A 24 -12.06 -17.04 -5.89
N ILE A 25 -11.74 -18.32 -5.76
CA ILE A 25 -12.70 -19.39 -5.49
C ILE A 25 -13.18 -19.29 -4.03
N ASP A 26 -14.50 -19.38 -3.80
CA ASP A 26 -15.12 -19.37 -2.47
C ASP A 26 -15.47 -20.78 -1.94
N GLY A 27 -15.35 -21.81 -2.79
CA GLY A 27 -15.59 -23.21 -2.44
C GLY A 27 -17.07 -23.62 -2.39
N GLU A 28 -18.02 -22.69 -2.52
CA GLU A 28 -19.47 -22.95 -2.45
C GLU A 28 -20.19 -22.62 -3.77
N GLN A 29 -20.01 -21.41 -4.31
CA GLN A 29 -20.72 -20.93 -5.49
C GLN A 29 -19.79 -20.53 -6.64
N THR A 30 -18.56 -20.12 -6.31
CA THR A 30 -17.53 -19.70 -7.27
C THR A 30 -16.47 -20.77 -7.38
N LEU A 31 -16.65 -21.72 -8.32
CA LEU A 31 -15.71 -22.84 -8.53
C LEU A 31 -14.56 -22.51 -9.51
N ARG A 32 -14.59 -21.33 -10.13
CA ARG A 32 -13.58 -20.86 -11.10
C ARG A 32 -13.16 -19.42 -10.79
N PRO A 33 -11.86 -19.12 -10.81
CA PRO A 33 -11.39 -17.76 -10.58
C PRO A 33 -11.77 -16.84 -11.75
N THR A 34 -12.06 -15.58 -11.43
CA THR A 34 -12.30 -14.52 -12.41
C THR A 34 -11.07 -13.64 -12.52
N HIS A 35 -10.47 -13.62 -13.70
CA HIS A 35 -9.29 -12.78 -13.98
C HIS A 35 -9.65 -11.39 -14.51
N GLN A 36 -10.91 -11.16 -14.87
CA GLN A 36 -11.40 -9.86 -15.33
C GLN A 36 -11.51 -8.85 -14.18
N PRO A 37 -11.28 -7.55 -14.44
CA PRO A 37 -11.55 -6.51 -13.46
C PRO A 37 -13.05 -6.44 -13.17
N THR A 38 -13.40 -6.54 -11.89
CA THR A 38 -14.76 -6.30 -11.39
C THR A 38 -14.73 -5.11 -10.44
N PRO A 39 -15.82 -4.36 -10.27
CA PRO A 39 -15.87 -3.26 -9.30
C PRO A 39 -15.46 -3.70 -7.88
N THR A 40 -15.91 -4.89 -7.46
CA THR A 40 -15.57 -5.48 -6.17
C THR A 40 -14.08 -5.79 -6.04
N LYS A 41 -13.44 -6.31 -7.12
CA LYS A 41 -12.00 -6.57 -7.15
C LYS A 41 -11.19 -5.28 -6.97
N LEU A 42 -11.61 -4.19 -7.62
CA LEU A 42 -10.96 -2.88 -7.47
C LEU A 42 -11.06 -2.35 -6.04
N LEU A 43 -12.24 -2.46 -5.41
CA LEU A 43 -12.44 -2.05 -4.00
C LEU A 43 -11.63 -2.91 -3.03
N ALA A 44 -11.56 -4.22 -3.26
CA ALA A 44 -10.75 -5.13 -2.45
C ALA A 44 -9.25 -4.80 -2.56
N MET A 45 -8.76 -4.52 -3.78
CA MET A 45 -7.36 -4.13 -4.02
C MET A 45 -7.04 -2.77 -3.41
N GLU A 46 -7.96 -1.80 -3.50
CA GLU A 46 -7.83 -0.51 -2.80
C GLU A 46 -7.69 -0.69 -1.29
N ARG A 47 -8.58 -1.48 -0.68
CA ARG A 47 -8.54 -1.71 0.76
C ARG A 47 -7.29 -2.47 1.19
N PHE A 48 -6.88 -3.47 0.42
CA PHE A 48 -5.65 -4.23 0.67
C PHE A 48 -4.42 -3.31 0.63
N ALA A 49 -4.31 -2.44 -0.38
CA ALA A 49 -3.22 -1.48 -0.50
C ALA A 49 -3.19 -0.49 0.68
N GLN A 50 -4.34 -0.01 1.14
CA GLN A 50 -4.45 0.86 2.32
C GLN A 50 -3.97 0.17 3.61
N GLU A 51 -4.35 -1.09 3.82
CA GLU A 51 -3.92 -1.86 4.99
C GLU A 51 -2.43 -2.20 4.94
N ALA A 52 -1.92 -2.59 3.77
CA ALA A 52 -0.50 -2.85 3.56
C ALA A 52 0.34 -1.58 3.83
N ALA A 53 -0.08 -0.44 3.30
CA ALA A 53 0.56 0.85 3.59
C ALA A 53 0.48 1.19 5.09
N GLY A 54 -0.67 0.98 5.72
CA GLY A 54 -0.87 1.19 7.14
C GLY A 54 0.04 0.33 8.02
N TYR A 55 0.27 -0.92 7.63
CA TYR A 55 1.20 -1.85 8.29
C TYR A 55 2.65 -1.39 8.15
N VAL A 56 3.10 -1.13 6.91
CA VAL A 56 4.48 -0.71 6.63
C VAL A 56 4.82 0.56 7.39
N VAL A 57 3.99 1.60 7.32
CA VAL A 57 4.28 2.87 7.98
C VAL A 57 4.36 2.71 9.50
N ARG A 58 3.44 1.93 10.09
CA ARG A 58 3.43 1.68 11.55
C ARG A 58 4.66 0.91 11.99
N ARG A 59 5.11 -0.06 11.19
CA ARG A 59 6.29 -0.86 11.47
C ARG A 59 7.56 -0.03 11.30
N ASP A 60 7.73 0.60 10.15
CA ASP A 60 9.01 1.18 9.74
C ASP A 60 9.30 2.50 10.47
N LEU A 61 8.26 3.27 10.83
CA LEU A 61 8.42 4.49 11.61
C LEU A 61 8.41 4.26 13.13
N ALA A 62 8.31 3.01 13.59
CA ALA A 62 8.38 2.73 15.03
C ALA A 62 9.83 2.88 15.54
N PRO A 63 10.03 3.42 16.76
CA PRO A 63 11.36 3.55 17.33
C PRO A 63 12.09 2.19 17.44
N GLY A 64 13.32 2.12 16.93
CA GLY A 64 14.15 0.91 16.99
C GLY A 64 13.71 -0.23 16.06
N ALA A 65 12.81 0.04 15.11
CA ALA A 65 12.41 -0.94 14.10
C ALA A 65 13.51 -1.22 13.07
N GLU A 66 13.41 -2.39 12.44
CA GLU A 66 14.14 -2.71 11.20
C GLU A 66 13.20 -2.41 10.01
N PRO A 67 13.37 -1.25 9.35
CA PRO A 67 12.43 -0.79 8.32
C PRO A 67 12.48 -1.68 7.08
N LEU A 68 11.30 -1.98 6.54
CA LEU A 68 11.18 -2.71 5.27
C LEU A 68 11.33 -1.76 4.09
N LEU A 69 10.47 -0.74 4.00
CA LEU A 69 10.39 0.18 2.86
C LEU A 69 10.93 1.56 3.21
N LEU A 70 10.50 2.16 4.33
CA LEU A 70 10.89 3.52 4.74
C LEU A 70 12.24 3.52 5.46
N THR A 71 13.33 3.51 4.69
CA THR A 71 14.67 3.21 5.23
C THR A 71 15.52 4.43 5.58
N THR A 72 15.24 5.59 5.00
CA THR A 72 16.05 6.81 5.19
C THR A 72 15.33 7.93 5.93
N VAL A 73 14.05 7.72 6.26
CA VAL A 73 13.18 8.71 6.88
C VAL A 73 12.59 8.20 8.19
N THR A 74 12.26 9.13 9.08
CA THR A 74 11.50 8.88 10.32
C THR A 74 10.17 9.62 10.30
N ALA A 75 9.33 9.43 11.32
CA ALA A 75 8.09 10.19 11.46
C ALA A 75 8.32 11.71 11.59
N GLU A 76 9.51 12.14 12.00
CA GLU A 76 9.86 13.55 12.18
C GLU A 76 10.55 14.15 10.96
N THR A 77 10.82 13.35 9.93
CA THR A 77 11.50 13.84 8.72
C THR A 77 10.58 14.74 7.93
N VAL A 78 10.97 16.02 7.83
CA VAL A 78 10.26 17.07 7.08
C VAL A 78 11.11 17.70 5.98
N ASP A 79 12.38 17.29 5.86
CA ASP A 79 13.28 17.78 4.82
C ASP A 79 12.85 17.29 3.44
N GLU A 80 12.69 18.22 2.51
CA GLU A 80 12.20 17.93 1.15
C GLU A 80 13.13 16.98 0.40
N ALA A 81 14.45 17.18 0.50
CA ALA A 81 15.42 16.36 -0.22
C ALA A 81 15.38 14.91 0.27
N ALA A 82 15.30 14.69 1.58
CA ALA A 82 15.15 13.37 2.18
C ALA A 82 13.83 12.69 1.76
N ILE A 83 12.70 13.41 1.81
CA ILE A 83 11.40 12.86 1.41
C ILE A 83 11.40 12.47 -0.08
N ARG A 84 11.93 13.33 -0.96
CA ARG A 84 12.03 13.04 -2.39
C ARG A 84 12.93 11.86 -2.69
N ALA A 85 14.07 11.75 -2.00
CA ALA A 85 14.97 10.61 -2.14
C ALA A 85 14.29 9.29 -1.73
N GLU A 86 13.55 9.30 -0.63
CA GLU A 86 12.78 8.14 -0.18
C GLU A 86 11.66 7.79 -1.19
N ILE A 87 10.93 8.77 -1.73
CA ILE A 87 9.92 8.53 -2.78
C ILE A 87 10.56 7.90 -4.02
N ALA A 88 11.73 8.37 -4.45
CA ALA A 88 12.46 7.78 -5.58
C ALA A 88 12.87 6.33 -5.29
N ALA A 89 13.31 6.03 -4.07
CA ALA A 89 13.61 4.66 -3.65
C ALA A 89 12.37 3.77 -3.65
N LEU A 90 11.22 4.27 -3.21
CA LEU A 90 9.95 3.54 -3.23
C LEU A 90 9.49 3.19 -4.66
N HIS A 91 9.71 4.07 -5.64
CA HIS A 91 9.42 3.76 -7.05
C HIS A 91 10.21 2.53 -7.53
N LEU A 92 11.50 2.46 -7.18
CA LEU A 92 12.31 1.30 -7.52
C LEU A 92 11.82 0.04 -6.80
N ARG A 93 11.54 0.14 -5.50
CA ARG A 93 11.20 -1.03 -4.68
C ARG A 93 9.80 -1.60 -4.93
N ILE A 94 8.83 -0.74 -5.25
CA ILE A 94 7.42 -1.11 -5.43
C ILE A 94 7.11 -1.32 -6.92
N LEU A 95 7.58 -0.43 -7.79
CA LEU A 95 7.26 -0.46 -9.23
C LEU A 95 8.38 -1.04 -10.10
N GLY A 96 9.58 -1.24 -9.56
CA GLY A 96 10.74 -1.67 -10.35
C GLY A 96 11.28 -0.58 -11.28
N VAL A 97 10.92 0.69 -11.05
CA VAL A 97 11.28 1.81 -11.93
C VAL A 97 12.30 2.71 -11.25
N VAL A 98 13.45 2.92 -11.91
CA VAL A 98 14.47 3.87 -11.46
C VAL A 98 14.05 5.28 -11.88
N VAL A 99 13.90 6.18 -10.91
CA VAL A 99 13.61 7.60 -11.11
C VAL A 99 14.57 8.46 -10.28
N THR A 100 14.78 9.70 -10.69
CA THR A 100 15.57 10.68 -9.92
C THR A 100 14.68 11.45 -8.95
N SER A 101 15.25 12.00 -7.86
CA SER A 101 14.52 12.82 -6.88
C SER A 101 13.85 14.07 -7.46
N ASP A 102 14.37 14.53 -8.60
CA ASP A 102 13.92 15.75 -9.30
C ASP A 102 12.97 15.43 -10.47
N SER A 103 12.63 14.16 -10.66
CA SER A 103 11.67 13.73 -11.71
C SER A 103 10.27 14.27 -11.45
N LEU A 104 9.46 14.35 -12.51
CA LEU A 104 8.08 14.82 -12.43
C LEU A 104 7.26 13.90 -11.52
N GLU A 105 7.42 12.60 -11.65
CA GLU A 105 6.72 11.57 -10.88
C GLU A 105 6.99 11.70 -9.38
N VAL A 106 8.25 11.94 -9.00
CA VAL A 106 8.63 12.20 -7.60
C VAL A 106 8.04 13.53 -7.13
N GLY A 107 8.04 14.56 -7.98
CA GLY A 107 7.42 15.85 -7.68
C GLY A 107 5.93 15.76 -7.41
N GLU A 108 5.18 15.00 -8.21
CA GLU A 108 3.75 14.77 -8.02
C GLU A 108 3.46 14.01 -6.72
N MET A 109 4.24 12.96 -6.45
CA MET A 109 4.12 12.18 -5.22
C MET A 109 4.51 12.99 -3.98
N TYR A 110 5.50 13.89 -4.09
CA TYR A 110 5.85 14.82 -3.03
C TYR A 110 4.74 15.88 -2.81
N GLY A 111 4.10 16.35 -3.88
CA GLY A 111 2.90 17.19 -3.79
C GLY A 111 1.76 16.49 -3.03
N LEU A 112 1.55 15.19 -3.29
CA LEU A 112 0.59 14.38 -2.56
C LEU A 112 0.97 14.22 -1.08
N PHE A 113 2.25 13.97 -0.80
CA PHE A 113 2.78 13.86 0.55
C PHE A 113 2.53 15.14 1.34
N THR A 114 2.94 16.29 0.81
CA THR A 114 2.83 17.59 1.49
C THR A 114 1.39 18.01 1.71
N ALA A 115 0.51 17.79 0.74
CA ALA A 115 -0.92 18.07 0.87
C ALA A 115 -1.59 17.22 1.97
N SER A 116 -1.17 15.96 2.11
CA SER A 116 -1.65 15.06 3.18
C SER A 116 -1.08 15.44 4.54
N ALA A 117 0.24 15.70 4.61
CA ALA A 117 0.93 16.10 5.82
C ALA A 117 0.35 17.40 6.40
N ALA A 118 -0.01 18.37 5.55
CA ALA A 118 -0.64 19.63 5.97
C ALA A 118 -2.02 19.44 6.62
N ARG A 119 -2.72 18.33 6.33
CA ARG A 119 -4.03 18.01 6.89
C ARG A 119 -3.97 17.06 8.09
N GLY A 120 -2.83 16.43 8.32
CA GLY A 120 -2.63 15.40 9.33
C GLY A 120 -1.19 15.43 9.83
N ASP A 121 -0.49 14.32 9.65
CA ASP A 121 0.91 14.17 9.99
C ASP A 121 1.68 13.46 8.87
N THR A 122 2.99 13.38 9.02
CA THR A 122 3.90 12.64 8.13
C THR A 122 3.52 11.16 8.00
N THR A 123 2.99 10.56 9.07
CA THR A 123 2.51 9.17 9.09
C THR A 123 1.33 8.97 8.14
N ALA A 124 0.34 9.87 8.16
CA ALA A 124 -0.79 9.87 7.25
C ALA A 124 -0.35 10.14 5.80
N ALA A 125 0.65 11.01 5.62
CA ALA A 125 1.22 11.29 4.32
C ALA A 125 1.93 10.06 3.71
N TRP A 126 2.75 9.34 4.48
CA TRP A 126 3.40 8.12 4.02
C TRP A 126 2.41 7.00 3.71
N LYS A 127 1.34 6.86 4.51
CA LYS A 127 0.26 5.90 4.23
C LYS A 127 -0.37 6.18 2.87
N LEU A 128 -0.64 7.46 2.59
CA LEU A 128 -1.21 7.87 1.31
C LEU A 128 -0.26 7.57 0.15
N VAL A 129 1.02 7.99 0.24
CA VAL A 129 2.05 7.75 -0.79
C VAL A 129 2.19 6.27 -1.12
N ILE A 130 2.39 5.42 -0.11
CA ILE A 130 2.58 3.98 -0.32
C ILE A 130 1.29 3.34 -0.86
N SER A 131 0.12 3.74 -0.34
CA SER A 131 -1.16 3.21 -0.85
C SER A 131 -1.39 3.57 -2.32
N SER A 132 -0.98 4.75 -2.76
CA SER A 132 -1.06 5.18 -4.17
C SER A 132 -0.12 4.35 -5.04
N LEU A 133 1.13 4.14 -4.63
CA LEU A 133 2.09 3.32 -5.38
C LEU A 133 1.62 1.87 -5.51
N LEU A 134 1.08 1.28 -4.44
CA LEU A 134 0.53 -0.09 -4.45
C LEU A 134 -0.71 -0.25 -5.33
N ARG A 135 -1.41 0.84 -5.64
CA ARG A 135 -2.59 0.87 -6.51
C ARG A 135 -2.26 1.24 -7.95
N ASP A 136 -0.99 1.43 -8.28
CA ASP A 136 -0.58 1.74 -9.64
C ASP A 136 -1.04 0.62 -10.60
N PRO A 137 -1.69 0.94 -11.72
CA PRO A 137 -2.14 -0.05 -12.71
C PRO A 137 -1.03 -1.03 -13.15
N ARG A 138 0.24 -0.60 -13.13
CA ARG A 138 1.41 -1.44 -13.43
C ARG A 138 1.58 -2.61 -12.46
N ILE A 139 1.09 -2.49 -11.23
CA ILE A 139 1.06 -3.58 -10.24
C ILE A 139 -0.21 -4.41 -10.39
N LEU A 140 -1.34 -3.75 -10.63
CA LEU A 140 -2.66 -4.39 -10.57
C LEU A 140 -2.98 -5.27 -11.79
N PHE A 141 -2.32 -5.05 -12.93
CA PHE A 141 -2.59 -5.74 -14.19
C PHE A 141 -1.37 -6.49 -14.76
N TYR A 142 -0.33 -6.74 -13.96
CA TYR A 142 0.78 -7.62 -14.35
C TYR A 142 0.40 -9.10 -14.30
#